data_AF-A0A0R2B6H2-F1
#
_entry.id   AF-A0A0R2B6H2-F1
#
_cell.length_a   1.000
_cell.length_b   1.000
_cell.length_c   1.000
_cell.angle_alpha   90.00
_cell.angle_beta   90.00
_cell.angle_gamma   90.00
#
_symmetry.space_group_name_H-M   'P 1'
#
loop_
_entity.id
_entity.type
_entity.pdbx_description
1 polymer ?
#
loop_
_entity_poly.entity_id
_entity_poly.type
_entity_poly.pdbx_seq_one_letter_code
_entity_poly.pdbx_strand_id
1 'polypeptide(L)'
;MMNHQLLKGIMLCSATFAITSAASLIRTNTSQASALTNTELQKVLAPKKASYGYYINQYKSNTSTDVTPQDNAATALFNNSFSKYWDPASNGTKLNAKILNENQQKSVTISQNQTAAESLRSYLSDRRDSSYNEIPALGPFANAFVRDADAKTNFTAFPSKPWPATAKDDPSSGVIWASDNSKLGSMVRLVNLTASQTYSSSGNPKKYFKYVRPFRQGPGINMNKYLVAVFNATPATDYDFPSGHTTQAFETALIMGYTLPQRFSQEVTRASEVGYDRVLVGRHSPLAVMGGRVLGTAVAAAVLNDSSNSALIKKAYSNAQTVLANKPDKNAADDYNNYQTNLKNYDARMTYGFETIDSKKTPMSVPKGAEILLKTRFPYLNVTQRREILYTTGFKAGYPINDDTEGWGRLNLVKADGGFGKLLTNTTINMKESSKPYSKNDIWRNNVGGQGSLTKAGNGTLSLEGTNTFSGTTIKGGTLIASNTHALGSGKLNLTGGTSKLGTGKVKVQGNYAQNAKANLNPDLKSKCNKFKLYK
;
A
#
# COMPACT_ATOMS: atom_id res chain seq x y z
N MET A 1 -30.79 -57.78 16.96
CA MET A 1 -31.26 -59.02 16.33
C MET A 1 -32.52 -58.70 15.54
N MET A 2 -32.58 -59.21 14.31
CA MET A 2 -33.73 -59.40 13.39
C MET A 2 -34.43 -58.13 12.84
N ASN A 3 -34.37 -57.79 11.54
CA ASN A 3 -34.94 -58.46 10.33
C ASN A 3 -36.48 -58.57 10.40
N HIS A 4 -37.31 -58.35 9.36
CA HIS A 4 -37.11 -58.18 7.92
C HIS A 4 -38.49 -57.87 7.26
N GLN A 5 -38.45 -57.18 6.10
CA GLN A 5 -39.18 -57.49 4.83
C GLN A 5 -40.73 -57.36 4.72
N LEU A 6 -41.25 -56.63 3.71
CA LEU A 6 -41.67 -57.04 2.33
C LEU A 6 -43.20 -56.84 2.20
N LEU A 7 -43.89 -56.58 1.07
CA LEU A 7 -43.64 -56.29 -0.35
C LEU A 7 -45.03 -55.99 -1.00
N LYS A 8 -45.03 -55.43 -2.23
CA LYS A 8 -46.08 -55.45 -3.29
C LYS A 8 -47.24 -54.45 -3.12
N GLY A 9 -47.64 -53.64 -4.10
CA GLY A 9 -47.40 -53.58 -5.55
C GLY A 9 -48.73 -53.65 -6.32
N ILE A 10 -48.88 -52.81 -7.37
CA ILE A 10 -49.82 -52.82 -8.54
C ILE A 10 -50.31 -51.36 -8.81
N MET A 11 -49.78 -50.61 -9.81
CA MET A 11 -50.23 -50.46 -11.22
C MET A 11 -51.74 -50.12 -11.35
N LEU A 12 -52.25 -49.15 -12.11
CA LEU A 12 -51.88 -48.52 -13.39
C LEU A 12 -52.83 -47.30 -13.59
N CYS A 13 -52.38 -46.21 -14.21
CA CYS A 13 -52.97 -45.62 -15.43
C CYS A 13 -52.55 -44.17 -15.67
N SER A 14 -52.10 -43.99 -16.90
CA SER A 14 -51.51 -42.84 -17.57
C SER A 14 -52.54 -41.80 -18.03
N ALA A 15 -52.17 -40.52 -17.94
CA ALA A 15 -52.64 -39.46 -18.82
C ALA A 15 -51.48 -38.50 -19.11
N THR A 16 -50.89 -38.67 -20.30
CA THR A 16 -49.88 -37.78 -20.88
C THR A 16 -50.54 -36.52 -21.43
N PHE A 17 -50.20 -35.34 -20.88
CA PHE A 17 -50.37 -34.06 -21.58
C PHE A 17 -49.05 -33.70 -22.26
N ALA A 18 -49.06 -33.67 -23.59
CA ALA A 18 -47.96 -33.17 -24.40
C ALA A 18 -47.97 -31.63 -24.37
N ILE A 19 -47.04 -31.03 -23.63
CA ILE A 19 -46.68 -29.61 -23.79
C ILE A 19 -45.44 -29.57 -24.66
N THR A 20 -45.63 -29.23 -25.94
CA THR A 20 -44.54 -28.89 -26.86
C THR A 20 -43.96 -27.54 -26.46
N SER A 21 -43.04 -27.54 -25.49
CA SER A 21 -42.15 -26.40 -25.27
C SER A 21 -41.04 -26.46 -26.32
N ALA A 22 -41.12 -25.58 -27.31
CA ALA A 22 -39.99 -25.28 -28.17
C ALA A 22 -38.83 -24.80 -27.28
N ALA A 23 -37.84 -25.66 -27.06
CA ALA A 23 -36.61 -25.30 -26.39
C ALA A 23 -35.84 -24.34 -27.32
N SER A 24 -36.09 -23.04 -27.15
CA SER A 24 -35.21 -22.01 -27.66
C SER A 24 -33.85 -22.21 -26.98
N LEU A 25 -32.91 -22.79 -27.72
CA LEU A 25 -31.49 -22.74 -27.40
C LEU A 25 -31.08 -21.26 -27.40
N ILE A 26 -31.25 -20.60 -26.27
CA ILE A 26 -30.54 -19.36 -25.98
C ILE A 26 -29.07 -19.77 -25.86
N ARG A 27 -28.36 -19.71 -26.98
CA ARG A 27 -26.90 -19.60 -26.96
C ARG A 27 -26.60 -18.30 -26.24
N THR A 28 -26.44 -18.36 -24.92
CA THR A 28 -25.67 -17.34 -24.23
C THR A 28 -24.26 -17.44 -24.80
N ASN A 29 -23.94 -16.63 -25.80
CA ASN A 29 -22.57 -16.30 -26.14
C ASN A 29 -21.98 -15.59 -24.92
N THR A 30 -21.64 -16.34 -23.87
CA THR A 30 -20.65 -15.89 -22.91
C THR A 30 -19.35 -15.88 -23.69
N SER A 31 -19.04 -14.76 -24.36
CA SER A 31 -17.67 -14.49 -24.75
C SER A 31 -16.87 -14.62 -23.46
N GLN A 32 -16.12 -15.72 -23.31
CA GLN A 32 -15.14 -15.81 -22.24
C GLN A 32 -14.21 -14.62 -22.48
N ALA A 33 -14.25 -13.64 -21.57
CA ALA A 33 -13.41 -12.47 -21.67
C ALA A 33 -11.95 -12.94 -21.83
N SER A 34 -11.32 -12.59 -22.95
CA SER A 34 -9.94 -12.98 -23.24
C SER A 34 -8.96 -12.08 -22.51
N ALA A 35 -7.71 -12.55 -22.33
CA ALA A 35 -6.62 -11.68 -21.89
C ALA A 35 -6.50 -10.48 -22.83
N LEU A 36 -6.23 -9.30 -22.26
CA LEU A 36 -5.97 -8.10 -23.05
C LEU A 36 -4.69 -8.29 -23.87
N THR A 37 -4.70 -7.79 -25.10
CA THR A 37 -3.46 -7.55 -25.85
C THR A 37 -2.61 -6.50 -25.14
N ASN A 38 -1.31 -6.44 -25.45
CA ASN A 38 -0.44 -5.40 -24.90
C ASN A 38 -0.95 -3.99 -25.21
N THR A 39 -1.51 -3.77 -26.40
CA THR A 39 -2.06 -2.47 -26.81
C THR A 39 -3.30 -2.09 -25.99
N GLU A 40 -4.21 -3.03 -25.74
CA GLU A 40 -5.38 -2.79 -24.88
C GLU A 40 -4.97 -2.55 -23.43
N LEU A 41 -3.99 -3.31 -22.93
CA LEU A 41 -3.46 -3.10 -21.59
C LEU A 41 -2.91 -1.68 -21.42
N GLN A 42 -2.11 -1.19 -22.38
CA GLN A 42 -1.57 0.18 -22.32
C GLN A 42 -2.68 1.23 -22.30
N LYS A 43 -3.77 1.04 -23.05
CA LYS A 43 -4.94 1.94 -23.02
C LYS A 43 -5.62 1.93 -21.65
N VAL A 44 -5.82 0.75 -21.06
CA VAL A 44 -6.44 0.60 -19.73
C VAL A 44 -5.59 1.23 -18.62
N LEU A 45 -4.27 1.13 -18.74
CA LEU A 45 -3.31 1.60 -17.73
C LEU A 45 -2.88 3.06 -17.91
N ALA A 46 -3.30 3.74 -18.99
CA ALA A 46 -2.87 5.10 -19.30
C ALA A 46 -3.11 6.06 -18.11
N PRO A 47 -2.11 6.86 -17.70
CA PRO A 47 -2.27 7.81 -16.61
C PRO A 47 -3.22 8.94 -17.02
N LYS A 48 -3.98 9.45 -16.05
CA LYS A 48 -4.87 10.60 -16.25
C LYS A 48 -4.14 11.89 -15.88
N LYS A 49 -4.32 12.92 -16.72
CA LYS A 49 -3.77 14.26 -16.48
C LYS A 49 -4.76 15.07 -15.63
N ALA A 50 -4.28 15.70 -14.56
CA ALA A 50 -5.04 16.64 -13.74
C ALA A 50 -4.97 18.08 -14.30
N SER A 51 -5.67 19.02 -13.67
CA SER A 51 -5.67 20.44 -14.09
C SER A 51 -4.27 21.06 -14.08
N TYR A 52 -3.44 20.67 -13.12
CA TYR A 52 -2.03 21.06 -13.02
C TYR A 52 -1.10 20.23 -13.93
N GLY A 53 -1.61 19.23 -14.64
CA GLY A 53 -0.79 18.27 -15.39
C GLY A 53 -0.57 16.97 -14.63
N TYR A 54 0.69 16.57 -14.45
CA TYR A 54 1.06 15.39 -13.66
C TYR A 54 1.86 15.85 -12.45
N TYR A 55 1.54 15.40 -11.24
CA TYR A 55 2.15 15.90 -10.01
C TYR A 55 3.67 15.76 -10.04
N ILE A 56 4.18 14.62 -10.53
CA ILE A 56 5.62 14.37 -10.62
C ILE A 56 6.40 15.39 -11.46
N ASN A 57 5.72 16.08 -12.38
CA ASN A 57 6.31 17.11 -13.23
C ASN A 57 6.21 18.51 -12.60
N GLN A 58 5.34 18.68 -11.61
CA GLN A 58 4.98 19.99 -11.05
C GLN A 58 5.23 20.11 -9.56
N TYR A 59 5.74 19.07 -8.90
CA TYR A 59 5.88 19.03 -7.44
C TYR A 59 6.71 20.21 -6.88
N LYS A 60 7.67 20.74 -7.65
CA LYS A 60 8.47 21.92 -7.28
C LYS A 60 7.69 23.23 -7.27
N SER A 61 6.48 23.28 -7.84
CA SER A 61 5.60 24.44 -7.75
C SER A 61 5.02 24.63 -6.34
N ASN A 62 5.15 23.63 -5.46
CA ASN A 62 4.79 23.77 -4.06
C ASN A 62 5.75 24.72 -3.33
N THR A 63 5.42 26.01 -3.36
CA THR A 63 6.17 27.09 -2.71
C THR A 63 5.26 27.91 -1.79
N SER A 64 5.86 28.74 -0.94
CA SER A 64 5.11 29.63 -0.05
C SER A 64 4.63 30.92 -0.70
N THR A 65 5.07 31.21 -1.93
CA THR A 65 4.74 32.46 -2.65
C THR A 65 3.29 32.43 -3.11
N ASP A 66 2.91 31.39 -3.86
CA ASP A 66 1.54 31.17 -4.33
C ASP A 66 1.06 29.80 -3.87
N VAL A 67 0.02 29.81 -3.02
CA VAL A 67 -0.54 28.59 -2.42
C VAL A 67 -1.86 28.18 -3.07
N THR A 68 -2.30 28.90 -4.10
CA THR A 68 -3.55 28.65 -4.82
C THR A 68 -3.47 27.38 -5.68
N PRO A 69 -4.58 26.70 -5.96
CA PRO A 69 -4.58 25.53 -6.83
C PRO A 69 -4.16 25.78 -8.29
N GLN A 70 -4.18 27.03 -8.74
CA GLN A 70 -3.76 27.40 -10.09
C GLN A 70 -2.25 27.28 -10.23
N ASP A 71 -1.50 27.69 -9.20
CA ASP A 71 -0.05 27.82 -9.24
C ASP A 71 0.67 26.72 -8.43
N ASN A 72 -0.03 26.09 -7.49
CA ASN A 72 0.54 25.13 -6.55
C ASN A 72 -0.04 23.72 -6.71
N ALA A 73 0.75 22.79 -7.24
CA ALA A 73 0.32 21.41 -7.47
C ALA A 73 -0.03 20.66 -6.16
N ALA A 74 0.62 20.97 -5.03
CA ALA A 74 0.29 20.35 -3.74
C ALA A 74 -1.08 20.77 -3.23
N THR A 75 -1.51 22.00 -3.51
CA THR A 75 -2.88 22.45 -3.23
C THR A 75 -3.86 21.85 -4.24
N ALA A 76 -3.51 21.92 -5.53
CA ALA A 76 -4.35 21.48 -6.64
C ALA A 76 -4.66 19.97 -6.64
N LEU A 77 -3.78 19.17 -6.02
CA LEU A 77 -3.96 17.75 -5.76
C LEU A 77 -5.31 17.42 -5.08
N PHE A 78 -5.87 18.39 -4.33
CA PHE A 78 -7.09 18.21 -3.56
C PHE A 78 -8.33 18.90 -4.17
N ASN A 79 -8.23 19.49 -5.36
CA ASN A 79 -9.33 20.22 -6.03
C ASN A 79 -10.59 19.37 -6.26
N ASN A 80 -10.41 18.10 -6.62
CA ASN A 80 -11.52 17.18 -6.89
C ASN A 80 -11.79 16.22 -5.72
N SER A 81 -11.21 16.51 -4.55
CA SER A 81 -11.38 15.73 -3.33
C SER A 81 -11.76 16.63 -2.15
N PHE A 82 -10.82 17.18 -1.38
CA PHE A 82 -11.14 17.98 -0.19
C PHE A 82 -11.94 19.25 -0.52
N SER A 83 -11.66 19.92 -1.64
CA SER A 83 -12.42 21.10 -2.08
C SER A 83 -13.88 20.80 -2.44
N LYS A 84 -14.30 19.53 -2.52
CA LYS A 84 -15.72 19.15 -2.64
C LYS A 84 -16.47 19.25 -1.31
N TYR A 85 -15.75 19.26 -0.19
CA TYR A 85 -16.35 19.23 1.15
C TYR A 85 -16.22 20.57 1.85
N TRP A 86 -15.20 21.35 1.50
CA TRP A 86 -14.81 22.57 2.18
C TRP A 86 -14.37 23.65 1.19
N ASP A 87 -14.94 24.84 1.32
CA ASP A 87 -14.54 26.03 0.57
C ASP A 87 -13.77 27.02 1.46
N PRO A 88 -12.47 27.26 1.19
CA PRO A 88 -11.69 28.23 1.94
C PRO A 88 -12.00 29.70 1.57
N ALA A 89 -12.59 29.99 0.40
CA ALA A 89 -12.78 31.35 -0.10
C ALA A 89 -13.86 32.12 0.67
N SER A 90 -14.86 31.42 1.21
CA SER A 90 -15.96 32.01 1.99
C SER A 90 -15.78 31.86 3.50
N ASN A 91 -14.59 32.21 4.02
CA ASN A 91 -14.22 32.08 5.43
C ASN A 91 -14.50 30.69 6.02
N GLY A 92 -14.37 29.63 5.21
CA GLY A 92 -14.54 28.25 5.65
C GLY A 92 -15.97 27.73 5.57
N THR A 93 -16.55 27.73 4.37
CA THR A 93 -17.90 27.21 4.14
C THR A 93 -17.89 25.68 4.01
N LYS A 94 -18.80 25.01 4.73
CA LYS A 94 -19.00 23.56 4.67
C LYS A 94 -19.84 23.20 3.44
N LEU A 95 -19.21 22.77 2.35
CA LEU A 95 -19.90 22.30 1.14
C LEU A 95 -20.54 20.92 1.32
N ASN A 96 -19.96 20.07 2.17
CA ASN A 96 -20.53 18.78 2.55
C ASN A 96 -20.50 18.60 4.07
N ALA A 97 -21.52 19.15 4.73
CA ALA A 97 -21.64 19.10 6.19
C ALA A 97 -21.71 17.66 6.74
N LYS A 98 -22.31 16.70 6.00
CA LYS A 98 -22.40 15.29 6.43
C LYS A 98 -21.01 14.70 6.64
N ILE A 99 -20.14 14.78 5.64
CA ILE A 99 -18.78 14.22 5.69
C ILE A 99 -17.94 14.95 6.74
N LEU A 100 -18.04 16.27 6.83
CA LEU A 100 -17.26 17.05 7.79
C LEU A 100 -17.70 16.77 9.24
N ASN A 101 -19.00 16.57 9.48
CA ASN A 101 -19.50 16.17 10.80
C ASN A 101 -19.07 14.73 11.12
N GLU A 102 -19.14 13.80 10.16
CA GLU A 102 -18.62 12.43 10.33
C GLU A 102 -17.11 12.43 10.64
N ASN A 103 -16.34 13.30 9.97
CA ASN A 103 -14.90 13.48 10.23
C ASN A 103 -14.63 13.95 11.67
N GLN A 104 -15.42 14.90 12.17
CA GLN A 104 -15.33 15.33 13.57
C GLN A 104 -15.72 14.20 14.53
N GLN A 105 -16.81 13.48 14.27
CA GLN A 105 -17.27 12.39 15.14
C GLN A 105 -16.28 11.23 15.19
N LYS A 106 -15.66 10.89 14.05
CA LYS A 106 -14.57 9.90 14.02
C LYS A 106 -13.36 10.36 14.81
N SER A 107 -12.99 11.65 14.73
CA SER A 107 -11.90 12.22 15.54
C SER A 107 -12.17 12.08 17.04
N VAL A 108 -13.40 12.40 17.47
CA VAL A 108 -13.88 12.22 18.84
C VAL A 108 -13.78 10.75 19.25
N THR A 109 -14.41 9.86 18.48
CA THR A 109 -14.45 8.41 18.77
C THR A 109 -13.06 7.81 18.88
N ILE A 110 -12.15 8.12 17.95
CA ILE A 110 -10.80 7.58 17.95
C ILE A 110 -10.02 8.08 19.18
N SER A 111 -10.06 9.39 19.47
CA SER A 111 -9.33 9.95 20.62
C SER A 111 -9.84 9.43 21.97
N GLN A 112 -11.14 9.15 22.10
CA GLN A 112 -11.75 8.66 23.33
C GLN A 112 -11.48 7.18 23.60
N ASN A 113 -11.28 6.37 22.56
CA ASN A 113 -11.11 4.91 22.68
C ASN A 113 -9.65 4.43 22.62
N GLN A 114 -8.69 5.31 22.91
CA GLN A 114 -7.27 4.96 22.90
C GLN A 114 -6.88 4.03 24.06
N THR A 115 -6.09 3.01 23.79
CA THR A 115 -5.42 2.20 24.83
C THR A 115 -4.24 2.96 25.46
N ALA A 116 -3.72 2.49 26.60
CA ALA A 116 -2.54 3.09 27.23
C ALA A 116 -1.30 3.06 26.31
N ALA A 117 -1.10 1.96 25.57
CA ALA A 117 -0.01 1.83 24.60
C ALA A 117 -0.15 2.82 23.44
N GLU A 118 -1.37 3.01 22.92
CA GLU A 118 -1.67 4.00 21.88
C GLU A 118 -1.49 5.43 22.39
N SER A 119 -1.85 5.70 23.65
CA SER A 119 -1.63 7.02 24.26
C SER A 119 -0.14 7.36 24.32
N LEU A 120 0.72 6.40 24.70
CA LEU A 120 2.16 6.59 24.68
C LEU A 120 2.71 6.72 23.26
N ARG A 121 2.34 5.81 22.36
CA ARG A 121 2.81 5.82 20.97
C ARG A 121 2.42 7.12 20.27
N SER A 122 1.19 7.58 20.45
CA SER A 122 0.70 8.83 19.85
C SER A 122 1.40 10.08 20.40
N TYR A 123 1.69 10.13 21.70
CA TYR A 123 2.53 11.18 22.29
C TYR A 123 3.95 11.16 21.67
N LEU A 124 4.56 9.99 21.55
CA LEU A 124 5.90 9.85 20.98
C LEU A 124 5.92 10.23 19.50
N SER A 125 4.98 9.72 18.71
CA SER A 125 4.79 10.09 17.29
C SER A 125 4.57 11.59 17.13
N ASP A 126 3.99 12.24 18.14
CA ASP A 126 3.74 13.66 18.13
C ASP A 126 4.98 14.51 18.41
N ARG A 127 5.79 14.11 19.39
CA ARG A 127 6.97 14.86 19.82
C ARG A 127 8.23 14.56 19.01
N ARG A 128 8.33 13.38 18.39
CA ARG A 128 9.50 12.97 17.60
C ARG A 128 9.47 13.56 16.19
N ASP A 129 10.65 13.69 15.60
CA ASP A 129 10.79 13.87 14.15
C ASP A 129 10.07 12.74 13.41
N SER A 130 9.28 13.08 12.40
CA SER A 130 8.51 12.12 11.61
C SER A 130 9.38 11.03 11.00
N SER A 131 10.62 11.35 10.62
CA SER A 131 11.56 10.40 10.03
C SER A 131 12.06 9.39 11.06
N TYR A 132 12.29 9.84 12.30
CA TYR A 132 12.64 8.95 13.40
C TYR A 132 11.51 7.98 13.76
N ASN A 133 10.25 8.43 13.60
CA ASN A 133 9.07 7.61 13.88
C ASN A 133 8.93 6.38 12.99
N GLU A 134 9.59 6.33 11.84
CA GLU A 134 9.56 5.19 10.91
C GLU A 134 10.54 4.07 11.30
N ILE A 135 11.60 4.37 12.07
CA ILE A 135 12.65 3.40 12.44
C ILE A 135 12.12 2.05 13.00
N PRO A 136 11.06 1.99 13.84
CA PRO A 136 10.52 0.71 14.30
C PRO A 136 10.08 -0.23 13.17
N ALA A 137 9.65 0.30 12.02
CA ALA A 137 9.23 -0.49 10.87
C ALA A 137 10.39 -1.25 10.19
N LEU A 138 11.63 -0.86 10.47
CA LEU A 138 12.83 -1.60 10.06
C LEU A 138 12.97 -2.94 10.79
N GLY A 139 12.23 -3.16 11.90
CA GLY A 139 12.18 -4.41 12.65
C GLY A 139 13.59 -4.94 13.00
N PRO A 140 14.01 -6.10 12.46
CA PRO A 140 15.35 -6.65 12.67
C PRO A 140 16.52 -5.71 12.34
N PHE A 141 16.29 -4.65 11.57
CA PHE A 141 17.33 -3.68 11.20
C PHE A 141 17.30 -2.40 12.03
N ALA A 142 16.30 -2.20 12.90
CA ALA A 142 16.09 -0.94 13.62
C ALA A 142 17.29 -0.55 14.50
N ASN A 143 17.79 -1.47 15.34
CA ASN A 143 18.96 -1.21 16.20
C ASN A 143 20.22 -0.89 15.38
N ALA A 144 20.42 -1.59 14.27
CA ALA A 144 21.54 -1.34 13.37
C ALA A 144 21.41 0.04 12.69
N PHE A 145 20.20 0.41 12.27
CA PHE A 145 19.92 1.73 11.71
C PHE A 145 20.22 2.83 12.74
N VAL A 146 19.72 2.71 13.97
CA VAL A 146 19.96 3.71 15.03
C VAL A 146 21.46 3.96 15.22
N ARG A 147 22.24 2.89 15.34
CA ARG A 147 23.70 2.98 15.50
C ARG A 147 24.40 3.53 14.24
N ASP A 148 24.10 2.98 13.07
CA ASP A 148 24.87 3.23 11.85
C ASP A 148 24.42 4.49 11.10
N ALA A 149 23.23 5.03 11.41
CA ALA A 149 22.75 6.33 10.96
C ALA A 149 23.00 7.46 11.98
N ASP A 150 23.50 7.13 13.17
CA ASP A 150 23.55 8.05 14.33
C ASP A 150 22.17 8.68 14.61
N ALA A 151 21.13 7.85 14.63
CA ALA A 151 19.76 8.31 14.79
C ALA A 151 19.43 8.62 16.24
N LYS A 152 18.80 9.77 16.51
CA LYS A 152 18.62 10.31 17.86
C LYS A 152 17.21 10.88 18.08
N THR A 153 16.74 10.75 19.32
CA THR A 153 15.56 11.45 19.80
C THR A 153 15.66 11.70 21.30
N ASN A 154 15.05 12.80 21.77
CA ASN A 154 14.91 13.10 23.19
C ASN A 154 13.61 12.53 23.80
N PHE A 155 12.76 11.91 22.98
CA PHE A 155 11.44 11.45 23.41
C PHE A 155 11.37 9.93 23.37
N THR A 156 11.46 9.30 24.54
CA THR A 156 11.40 7.83 24.69
C THR A 156 10.30 7.35 25.62
N ALA A 157 9.77 8.24 26.46
CA ALA A 157 8.69 7.96 27.40
C ALA A 157 7.81 9.22 27.60
N PHE A 158 6.73 9.08 28.36
CA PHE A 158 5.99 10.24 28.85
C PHE A 158 6.86 11.14 29.73
N PRO A 159 6.59 12.46 29.75
CA PRO A 159 7.25 13.36 30.68
C PRO A 159 6.65 13.16 32.08
N SER A 160 7.39 13.55 33.12
CA SER A 160 6.90 13.48 34.51
C SER A 160 5.79 14.49 34.80
N LYS A 161 5.69 15.57 34.01
CA LYS A 161 4.66 16.62 34.10
C LYS A 161 4.19 17.02 32.70
N PRO A 162 2.94 17.50 32.55
CA PRO A 162 2.47 18.10 31.30
C PRO A 162 3.37 19.24 30.82
N TRP A 163 3.51 19.39 29.51
CA TRP A 163 4.27 20.47 28.91
C TRP A 163 3.58 21.83 29.13
N PRO A 164 4.33 22.91 29.40
CA PRO A 164 3.75 24.24 29.52
C PRO A 164 3.30 24.78 28.16
N ALA A 165 2.39 25.77 28.16
CA ALA A 165 1.92 26.46 26.96
C ALA A 165 3.03 27.10 26.11
N THR A 166 4.16 27.45 26.74
CA THR A 166 5.34 28.03 26.05
C THR A 166 6.19 26.99 25.33
N ALA A 167 5.97 25.69 25.57
CA ALA A 167 6.68 24.65 24.84
C ALA A 167 6.28 24.66 23.37
N LYS A 168 7.26 24.51 22.48
CA LYS A 168 6.98 24.40 21.04
C LYS A 168 6.18 23.13 20.77
N ASP A 169 5.20 23.26 19.89
CA ASP A 169 4.30 22.18 19.53
C ASP A 169 4.88 21.18 18.55
N ASP A 170 5.90 21.60 17.81
CA ASP A 170 6.69 20.77 16.92
C ASP A 170 8.16 20.87 17.34
N PRO A 171 8.56 20.24 18.45
CA PRO A 171 9.96 20.19 18.82
C PRO A 171 10.61 19.11 17.97
N SER A 172 10.96 19.42 16.72
CA SER A 172 12.27 18.94 16.29
C SER A 172 13.21 19.50 17.35
N SER A 173 13.63 18.64 18.27
CA SER A 173 14.10 19.01 19.62
C SER A 173 15.46 19.75 19.64
N GLY A 174 15.79 20.46 18.56
CA GLY A 174 17.14 20.83 18.17
C GLY A 174 17.97 19.63 17.71
N VAL A 175 17.41 18.41 17.77
CA VAL A 175 18.11 17.17 17.46
C VAL A 175 17.88 16.81 16.00
N ILE A 176 18.97 16.65 15.28
CA ILE A 176 18.99 16.05 13.94
C ILE A 176 18.60 14.58 14.10
N TRP A 177 17.54 14.15 13.41
CA TRP A 177 16.97 12.81 13.57
C TRP A 177 17.97 11.68 13.22
N ALA A 178 18.86 11.91 12.24
CA ALA A 178 19.97 11.05 11.84
C ALA A 178 21.05 11.85 11.06
N SER A 179 22.30 11.41 11.12
CA SER A 179 23.44 12.10 10.50
C SER A 179 23.66 11.68 9.04
N ASP A 180 23.83 12.65 8.14
CA ASP A 180 24.17 12.39 6.74
C ASP A 180 25.68 12.14 6.51
N ASN A 181 26.50 12.26 7.56
CA ASN A 181 27.90 11.86 7.61
C ASN A 181 28.11 10.45 8.22
N SER A 182 27.02 9.77 8.57
CA SER A 182 27.04 8.43 9.14
C SER A 182 27.35 7.35 8.11
N LYS A 183 27.44 6.09 8.56
CA LYS A 183 27.58 4.94 7.65
C LYS A 183 26.36 4.80 6.73
N LEU A 184 25.19 5.29 7.13
CA LEU A 184 23.96 5.35 6.32
C LEU A 184 23.72 6.73 5.69
N GLY A 185 24.76 7.56 5.60
CA GLY A 185 24.63 8.97 5.22
C GLY A 185 23.95 9.22 3.87
N SER A 186 24.14 8.36 2.86
CA SER A 186 23.47 8.53 1.57
C SER A 186 21.97 8.20 1.65
N MET A 187 21.58 7.22 2.47
CA MET A 187 20.17 6.92 2.73
C MET A 187 19.50 8.07 3.50
N VAL A 188 20.14 8.55 4.56
CA VAL A 188 19.68 9.71 5.36
C VAL A 188 19.53 10.96 4.47
N ARG A 189 20.51 11.24 3.61
CA ARG A 189 20.46 12.37 2.67
C ARG A 189 19.30 12.28 1.69
N LEU A 190 18.95 11.08 1.22
CA LEU A 190 17.78 10.90 0.35
C LEU A 190 16.45 11.10 1.09
N VAL A 191 16.37 10.66 2.35
CA VAL A 191 15.20 10.96 3.21
C VAL A 191 15.07 12.47 3.42
N ASN A 192 16.15 13.16 3.80
CA ASN A 192 16.15 14.61 4.02
C ASN A 192 15.84 15.39 2.72
N LEU A 193 16.35 14.94 1.58
CA LEU A 193 15.99 15.51 0.29
C LEU A 193 14.49 15.37 0.02
N THR A 194 13.85 14.30 0.47
CA THR A 194 12.44 14.08 0.20
C THR A 194 11.53 14.80 1.20
N ALA A 195 11.87 14.76 2.49
CA ALA A 195 10.98 15.18 3.57
C ALA A 195 11.23 16.60 4.11
N SER A 196 12.39 17.20 3.81
CA SER A 196 12.84 18.45 4.44
C SER A 196 12.99 19.62 3.45
N GLN A 197 12.31 19.57 2.30
CA GLN A 197 12.41 20.59 1.26
C GLN A 197 11.12 21.41 1.14
N THR A 198 11.19 22.59 0.50
CA THR A 198 10.00 23.45 0.34
C THR A 198 8.83 22.71 -0.34
N TYR A 199 9.14 21.85 -1.32
CA TYR A 199 8.13 21.09 -2.05
C TYR A 199 7.44 19.98 -1.25
N SER A 200 8.01 19.55 -0.11
CA SER A 200 7.37 18.58 0.81
C SER A 200 6.41 19.25 1.79
N SER A 201 6.39 20.59 1.83
CA SER A 201 5.61 21.32 2.82
C SER A 201 4.10 21.16 2.61
N SER A 202 3.45 20.48 3.55
CA SER A 202 1.98 20.52 3.74
C SER A 202 1.48 21.89 4.22
N GLY A 203 2.39 22.77 4.68
CA GLY A 203 2.09 24.11 5.16
C GLY A 203 1.49 25.02 4.09
N ASN A 204 1.87 24.83 2.83
CA ASN A 204 1.36 25.63 1.72
C ASN A 204 -0.11 25.29 1.42
N PRO A 205 -0.50 24.01 1.22
CA PRO A 205 -1.91 23.63 1.18
C PRO A 205 -2.71 24.07 2.41
N LYS A 206 -2.14 23.98 3.63
CA LYS A 206 -2.80 24.46 4.86
C LYS A 206 -3.17 25.94 4.80
N LYS A 207 -2.27 26.79 4.30
CA LYS A 207 -2.50 28.23 4.15
C LYS A 207 -3.64 28.53 3.17
N TYR A 208 -3.85 27.68 2.18
CA TYR A 208 -5.00 27.77 1.28
C TYR A 208 -6.28 27.26 1.94
N PHE A 209 -6.29 26.01 2.41
CA PHE A 209 -7.52 25.36 2.90
C PHE A 209 -8.02 25.92 4.22
N LYS A 210 -7.14 26.36 5.13
CA LYS A 210 -7.51 26.98 6.41
C LYS A 210 -8.50 26.16 7.25
N TYR A 211 -8.55 24.84 7.07
CA TYR A 211 -9.48 23.98 7.80
C TYR A 211 -9.03 23.87 9.26
N VAL A 212 -9.90 24.20 10.20
CA VAL A 212 -9.55 24.29 11.63
C VAL A 212 -9.34 22.91 12.27
N ARG A 213 -8.48 22.83 13.29
CA ARG A 213 -8.16 21.58 14.00
C ARG A 213 -9.36 20.96 14.72
N PRO A 214 -9.44 19.62 14.81
CA PRO A 214 -10.61 18.95 15.37
C PRO A 214 -10.90 19.36 16.82
N PHE A 215 -9.87 19.61 17.64
CA PHE A 215 -10.04 20.08 19.02
C PHE A 215 -10.59 21.51 19.14
N ARG A 216 -10.62 22.27 18.03
CA ARG A 216 -11.20 23.62 17.95
C ARG A 216 -12.59 23.65 17.31
N GLN A 217 -13.03 22.54 16.73
CA GLN A 217 -14.33 22.46 16.03
C GLN A 217 -15.51 22.19 16.98
N GLY A 218 -15.23 21.73 18.20
CA GLY A 218 -16.24 21.44 19.21
C GLY A 218 -15.70 20.60 20.36
N PRO A 219 -16.54 20.27 21.34
CA PRO A 219 -16.16 19.45 22.48
C PRO A 219 -15.93 17.98 22.09
N GLY A 220 -15.33 17.20 22.99
CA GLY A 220 -15.28 15.74 22.92
C GLY A 220 -13.94 15.14 22.46
N ILE A 221 -13.04 15.92 21.86
CA ILE A 221 -11.69 15.43 21.56
C ILE A 221 -10.93 15.19 22.87
N ASN A 222 -10.52 13.94 23.10
CA ASN A 222 -9.68 13.56 24.22
C ASN A 222 -8.21 13.80 23.86
N MET A 223 -7.77 15.06 23.98
CA MET A 223 -6.36 15.42 23.73
C MET A 223 -5.44 14.69 24.73
N ASN A 224 -4.25 14.31 24.26
CA ASN A 224 -3.26 13.72 25.15
C ASN A 224 -2.95 14.67 26.33
N LYS A 225 -3.12 14.19 27.57
CA LYS A 225 -3.06 15.01 28.79
C LYS A 225 -1.75 15.79 28.97
N TYR A 226 -0.65 15.31 28.39
CA TYR A 226 0.65 15.99 28.49
C TYR A 226 0.81 17.16 27.50
N LEU A 227 -0.10 17.28 26.53
CA LEU A 227 -0.01 18.21 25.40
C LEU A 227 -1.14 19.24 25.34
N VAL A 228 -2.14 19.16 26.24
CA VAL A 228 -3.30 20.05 26.25
C VAL A 228 -2.90 21.53 26.24
N ALA A 229 -2.01 21.94 27.16
CA ALA A 229 -1.58 23.34 27.25
C ALA A 229 -0.82 23.80 26.00
N VAL A 230 -0.02 22.91 25.39
CA VAL A 230 0.72 23.19 24.16
C VAL A 230 -0.23 23.39 22.98
N PHE A 231 -1.20 22.48 22.82
CA PHE A 231 -2.17 22.55 21.73
C PHE A 231 -3.09 23.77 21.83
N ASN A 232 -3.51 24.12 23.05
CA ASN A 232 -4.33 25.31 23.28
C ASN A 232 -3.58 26.61 23.02
N ALA A 233 -2.24 26.60 23.13
CA ALA A 233 -1.41 27.79 22.93
C ALA A 233 -1.09 28.07 21.45
N THR A 234 -1.39 27.16 20.51
CA THR A 234 -1.03 27.43 19.10
C THR A 234 -1.90 28.52 18.46
N PRO A 235 -1.36 29.26 17.48
CA PRO A 235 -2.13 30.30 16.78
C PRO A 235 -3.40 29.77 16.11
N ALA A 236 -4.40 30.63 15.91
CA ALA A 236 -5.62 30.29 15.16
C ALA A 236 -5.33 29.84 13.71
N THR A 237 -4.21 30.32 13.14
CA THR A 237 -3.70 29.97 11.81
C THR A 237 -3.04 28.59 11.73
N ASP A 238 -2.98 27.87 12.85
CA ASP A 238 -2.50 26.49 12.90
C ASP A 238 -3.59 25.52 12.41
N TYR A 239 -3.60 25.23 11.11
CA TYR A 239 -4.66 24.50 10.42
C TYR A 239 -4.46 22.97 10.37
N ASP A 240 -5.55 22.25 10.19
CA ASP A 240 -5.65 20.79 10.17
C ASP A 240 -5.21 20.16 8.84
N PHE A 241 -5.82 20.56 7.73
CA PHE A 241 -5.72 19.85 6.45
C PHE A 241 -4.64 20.43 5.52
N PRO A 242 -3.78 19.59 4.90
CA PRO A 242 -3.51 18.18 5.20
C PRO A 242 -2.51 18.03 6.38
N SER A 243 -2.40 16.85 6.97
CA SER A 243 -1.50 16.59 8.11
C SER A 243 -0.03 16.55 7.70
N GLY A 244 0.82 17.40 8.31
CA GLY A 244 2.25 17.46 8.01
C GLY A 244 3.06 16.27 8.51
N HIS A 245 2.84 15.83 9.75
CA HIS A 245 3.48 14.60 10.27
C HIS A 245 3.15 13.39 9.40
N THR A 246 1.91 13.27 8.91
CA THR A 246 1.54 12.16 8.02
C THR A 246 2.21 12.28 6.65
N THR A 247 2.33 13.49 6.10
CA THR A 247 3.06 13.73 4.84
C THR A 247 4.52 13.29 4.96
N GLN A 248 5.24 13.76 5.98
CA GLN A 248 6.66 13.40 6.19
C GLN A 248 6.86 11.92 6.52
N ALA A 249 5.93 11.30 7.24
CA ALA A 249 5.95 9.87 7.52
C ALA A 249 5.89 9.05 6.22
N PHE A 250 4.97 9.36 5.31
CA PHE A 250 4.88 8.69 4.01
C PHE A 250 6.08 8.99 3.11
N GLU A 251 6.60 10.22 3.11
CA GLU A 251 7.84 10.57 2.40
C GLU A 251 9.01 9.72 2.88
N THR A 252 9.19 9.64 4.19
CA THR A 252 10.28 8.85 4.81
C THR A 252 10.12 7.37 4.53
N ALA A 253 8.95 6.80 4.85
CA ALA A 253 8.68 5.37 4.70
C ALA A 253 8.86 4.89 3.26
N LEU A 254 8.46 5.69 2.27
CA LEU A 254 8.61 5.31 0.87
C LEU A 254 10.08 5.36 0.41
N ILE A 255 10.89 6.26 0.95
CA ILE A 255 12.34 6.28 0.68
C ILE A 255 13.07 5.15 1.42
N MET A 256 12.74 4.91 2.69
CA MET A 256 13.30 3.80 3.47
C MET A 256 12.91 2.46 2.82
N GLY A 257 11.64 2.26 2.47
CA GLY A 257 11.15 1.10 1.74
C GLY A 257 11.75 0.97 0.34
N TYR A 258 12.00 2.06 -0.38
CA TYR A 258 12.67 1.99 -1.68
C TYR A 258 14.13 1.53 -1.55
N THR A 259 14.86 2.02 -0.54
CA THR A 259 16.28 1.70 -0.32
C THR A 259 16.50 0.35 0.37
N LEU A 260 15.56 -0.08 1.22
CA LEU A 260 15.52 -1.39 1.89
C LEU A 260 14.17 -2.10 1.62
N PRO A 261 13.93 -2.59 0.39
CA PRO A 261 12.64 -3.16 -0.01
C PRO A 261 12.26 -4.44 0.76
N GLN A 262 13.16 -5.01 1.56
CA GLN A 262 12.89 -6.05 2.55
C GLN A 262 11.87 -5.63 3.60
N ARG A 263 11.69 -4.32 3.80
CA ARG A 263 10.78 -3.71 4.80
C ARG A 263 9.68 -2.83 4.19
N PHE A 264 9.48 -2.88 2.86
CA PHE A 264 8.60 -1.94 2.14
C PHE A 264 7.19 -1.85 2.71
N SER A 265 6.49 -2.98 2.90
CA SER A 265 5.12 -2.96 3.44
C SER A 265 5.08 -2.57 4.91
N GLN A 266 6.10 -2.87 5.69
CA GLN A 266 6.20 -2.48 7.10
C GLN A 266 6.35 -0.96 7.24
N GLU A 267 7.26 -0.36 6.49
CA GLU A 267 7.46 1.10 6.43
C GLU A 267 6.15 1.82 6.09
N VAL A 268 5.50 1.40 5.00
CA VAL A 268 4.23 2.01 4.58
C VAL A 268 3.11 1.82 5.63
N THR A 269 3.11 0.68 6.33
CA THR A 269 2.15 0.42 7.41
C THR A 269 2.40 1.33 8.60
N ARG A 270 3.66 1.54 9.00
CA ARG A 270 4.03 2.45 10.08
C ARG A 270 3.70 3.89 9.75
N ALA A 271 3.96 4.36 8.52
CA ALA A 271 3.56 5.71 8.11
C ALA A 271 2.04 5.94 8.23
N SER A 272 1.22 4.93 7.89
CA SER A 272 -0.23 5.00 8.12
C SER A 272 -0.60 5.06 9.61
N GLU A 273 0.20 4.41 10.46
CA GLU A 273 0.02 4.44 11.91
C GLU A 273 0.46 5.77 12.52
N VAL A 274 1.51 6.42 12.01
CA VAL A 274 1.85 7.79 12.41
C VAL A 274 0.67 8.73 12.14
N GLY A 275 0.01 8.58 10.99
CA GLY A 275 -1.25 9.30 10.72
C GLY A 275 -2.35 8.98 11.74
N TYR A 276 -2.57 7.70 12.05
CA TYR A 276 -3.54 7.29 13.06
C TYR A 276 -3.23 7.87 14.46
N ASP A 277 -1.95 7.86 14.84
CA ASP A 277 -1.43 8.45 16.06
C ASP A 277 -1.74 9.96 16.14
N ARG A 278 -1.80 10.66 14.99
CA ARG A 278 -2.18 12.08 14.96
C ARG A 278 -3.66 12.33 15.26
N VAL A 279 -4.51 11.34 14.98
CA VAL A 279 -5.93 11.38 15.37
C VAL A 279 -6.06 11.04 16.86
N LEU A 280 -5.36 9.99 17.32
CA LEU A 280 -5.35 9.56 18.72
C LEU A 280 -4.91 10.68 19.68
N VAL A 281 -3.82 11.40 19.35
CA VAL A 281 -3.31 12.49 20.18
C VAL A 281 -4.27 13.69 20.24
N GLY A 282 -5.28 13.73 19.35
CA GLY A 282 -6.30 14.79 19.26
C GLY A 282 -5.93 15.94 18.33
N ARG A 283 -4.87 15.80 17.51
CA ARG A 283 -4.28 16.92 16.76
C ARG A 283 -4.81 17.09 15.35
N HIS A 284 -5.04 15.98 14.65
CA HIS A 284 -5.47 15.96 13.26
C HIS A 284 -6.73 15.13 13.07
N SER A 285 -7.58 15.52 12.11
CA SER A 285 -8.75 14.73 11.74
C SER A 285 -8.40 13.59 10.75
N PRO A 286 -9.22 12.53 10.64
CA PRO A 286 -9.10 11.49 9.62
C PRO A 286 -8.91 12.01 8.19
N LEU A 287 -9.68 13.01 7.75
CA LEU A 287 -9.50 13.59 6.40
C LEU A 287 -8.13 14.25 6.24
N ALA A 288 -7.62 14.93 7.27
CA ALA A 288 -6.30 15.56 7.22
C ALA A 288 -5.16 14.54 7.10
N VAL A 289 -5.22 13.43 7.84
CA VAL A 289 -4.19 12.38 7.76
C VAL A 289 -4.29 11.59 6.45
N MET A 290 -5.50 11.36 5.93
CA MET A 290 -5.69 10.83 4.57
C MET A 290 -5.07 11.77 3.52
N GLY A 291 -5.32 13.08 3.61
CA GLY A 291 -4.71 14.07 2.72
C GLY A 291 -3.18 14.10 2.82
N GLY A 292 -2.65 14.00 4.05
CA GLY A 292 -1.22 13.96 4.30
C GLY A 292 -0.53 12.78 3.60
N ARG A 293 -1.15 11.59 3.64
CA ARG A 293 -0.72 10.41 2.89
C ARG A 293 -0.67 10.65 1.38
N VAL A 294 -1.75 11.22 0.81
CA VAL A 294 -1.82 11.47 -0.64
C VAL A 294 -0.67 12.37 -1.08
N LEU A 295 -0.45 13.47 -0.36
CA LEU A 295 0.64 14.41 -0.64
C LEU A 295 2.01 13.74 -0.51
N GLY A 296 2.28 13.08 0.62
CA GLY A 296 3.59 12.47 0.88
C GLY A 296 3.94 11.35 -0.12
N THR A 297 2.94 10.58 -0.53
CA THR A 297 3.11 9.55 -1.57
C THR A 297 3.46 10.18 -2.92
N ALA A 298 2.79 11.27 -3.30
CA ALA A 298 3.04 11.97 -4.56
C ALA A 298 4.42 12.64 -4.57
N VAL A 299 4.85 13.25 -3.45
CA VAL A 299 6.19 13.85 -3.30
C VAL A 299 7.28 12.79 -3.39
N ALA A 300 7.17 11.68 -2.66
CA ALA A 300 8.17 10.60 -2.72
C ALA A 300 8.33 10.05 -4.14
N ALA A 301 7.21 9.83 -4.85
CA ALA A 301 7.25 9.39 -6.24
C ALA A 301 7.90 10.44 -7.16
N ALA A 302 7.62 11.73 -6.94
CA ALA A 302 8.21 12.81 -7.73
C ALA A 302 9.73 12.89 -7.55
N VAL A 303 10.22 12.89 -6.31
CA VAL A 303 11.65 12.93 -5.98
C VAL A 303 12.39 11.72 -6.57
N LEU A 304 11.78 10.54 -6.53
CA LEU A 304 12.35 9.31 -7.10
C LEU A 304 12.35 9.29 -8.65
N ASN A 305 11.45 10.03 -9.29
CA ASN A 305 11.41 10.17 -10.76
C ASN A 305 12.28 11.32 -11.28
N ASP A 306 12.66 12.28 -10.44
CA ASP A 306 13.52 13.39 -10.85
C ASP A 306 14.93 12.90 -11.20
N SER A 307 15.33 13.08 -12.46
CA SER A 307 16.60 12.58 -12.99
C SER A 307 17.82 13.21 -12.30
N SER A 308 17.70 14.43 -11.78
CA SER A 308 18.75 15.10 -11.02
C SER A 308 19.13 14.34 -9.73
N ASN A 309 18.19 13.56 -9.19
CA ASN A 309 18.39 12.78 -7.97
C ASN A 309 18.92 11.37 -8.23
N SER A 310 19.04 10.95 -9.50
CA SER A 310 19.33 9.56 -9.88
C SER A 310 20.65 9.02 -9.31
N ALA A 311 21.68 9.86 -9.18
CA ALA A 311 22.95 9.49 -8.57
C ALA A 311 22.82 9.23 -7.06
N LEU A 312 22.12 10.11 -6.35
CA LEU A 312 21.87 9.95 -4.91
C LEU A 312 20.98 8.73 -4.64
N ILE A 313 19.93 8.51 -5.44
CA ILE A 313 19.04 7.35 -5.31
C ILE A 313 19.81 6.04 -5.43
N LYS A 314 20.72 5.93 -6.42
CA LYS A 314 21.59 4.75 -6.58
C LYS A 314 22.51 4.57 -5.38
N LYS A 315 23.16 5.64 -4.91
CA LYS A 315 24.04 5.60 -3.74
C LYS A 315 23.29 5.21 -2.47
N ALA A 316 22.12 5.79 -2.22
CA ALA A 316 21.27 5.49 -1.07
C ALA A 316 20.81 4.02 -1.04
N TYR A 317 20.36 3.49 -2.18
CA TYR A 317 20.01 2.07 -2.29
C TYR A 317 21.21 1.17 -2.00
N SER A 318 22.35 1.39 -2.67
CA SER A 318 23.57 0.60 -2.43
C SER A 318 24.08 0.72 -0.99
N ASN A 319 23.92 1.89 -0.38
CA ASN A 319 24.29 2.16 1.00
C ASN A 319 23.44 1.34 1.97
N ALA A 320 22.11 1.36 1.84
CA ALA A 320 21.20 0.58 2.67
C ALA A 320 21.44 -0.93 2.51
N GLN A 321 21.59 -1.42 1.27
CA GLN A 321 21.82 -2.84 1.01
C GLN A 321 23.14 -3.33 1.60
N THR A 322 24.22 -2.55 1.47
CA THR A 322 25.55 -2.92 1.99
C THR A 322 25.59 -2.88 3.52
N VAL A 323 25.00 -1.85 4.14
CA VAL A 323 25.12 -1.62 5.58
C VAL A 323 24.14 -2.45 6.39
N LEU A 324 22.88 -2.57 5.94
CA LEU A 324 21.79 -3.18 6.71
C LEU A 324 21.36 -4.56 6.23
N ALA A 325 21.15 -4.76 4.92
CA ALA A 325 20.33 -5.89 4.42
C ALA A 325 20.82 -7.29 4.83
N ASN A 326 22.12 -7.45 5.13
CA ASN A 326 22.73 -8.72 5.55
C ASN A 326 22.98 -8.82 7.07
N LYS A 327 22.50 -7.87 7.87
CA LYS A 327 22.72 -7.80 9.32
C LYS A 327 21.41 -7.73 10.12
N PRO A 328 20.40 -8.59 9.86
CA PRO A 328 19.20 -8.60 10.69
C PRO A 328 19.54 -9.10 12.11
N ASP A 329 19.10 -8.38 13.12
CA ASP A 329 19.02 -8.89 14.48
C ASP A 329 17.81 -9.81 14.60
N LYS A 330 18.05 -11.12 14.63
CA LYS A 330 16.99 -12.14 14.67
C LYS A 330 16.21 -12.14 15.99
N ASN A 331 16.74 -11.50 17.03
CA ASN A 331 16.11 -11.44 18.35
C ASN A 331 15.37 -10.11 18.58
N ALA A 332 15.51 -9.15 17.66
CA ALA A 332 14.79 -7.88 17.76
C ALA A 332 13.27 -8.10 17.60
N ALA A 333 12.50 -7.36 18.41
CA ALA A 333 11.05 -7.30 18.25
C ALA A 333 10.68 -6.71 16.88
N ASP A 334 9.61 -7.24 16.28
CA ASP A 334 9.11 -6.78 14.98
C ASP A 334 7.58 -6.81 14.97
N ASP A 335 6.99 -5.70 15.42
CA ASP A 335 5.53 -5.50 15.49
C ASP A 335 4.87 -5.53 14.09
N TYR A 336 5.66 -5.43 13.02
CA TYR A 336 5.19 -5.41 11.63
C TYR A 336 5.60 -6.67 10.86
N ASN A 337 6.02 -7.76 11.52
CA ASN A 337 6.41 -8.99 10.83
C ASN A 337 5.24 -9.69 10.09
N ASN A 338 4.01 -9.44 10.52
CA ASN A 338 2.82 -10.12 10.02
C ASN A 338 2.16 -9.34 8.87
N TYR A 339 2.36 -9.83 7.65
CA TYR A 339 1.80 -9.20 6.44
C TYR A 339 0.27 -9.04 6.46
N GLN A 340 -0.48 -10.02 6.94
CA GLN A 340 -1.96 -9.96 6.94
C GLN A 340 -2.48 -8.92 7.93
N THR A 341 -1.81 -8.79 9.08
CA THR A 341 -2.10 -7.76 10.08
C THR A 341 -1.80 -6.37 9.53
N ASN A 342 -0.64 -6.21 8.88
CA ASN A 342 -0.26 -4.96 8.21
C ASN A 342 -1.27 -4.56 7.14
N LEU A 343 -1.67 -5.50 6.26
CA LEU A 343 -2.65 -5.26 5.21
C LEU A 343 -4.00 -4.84 5.79
N LYS A 344 -4.50 -5.54 6.81
CA LYS A 344 -5.76 -5.20 7.48
C LYS A 344 -5.71 -3.81 8.11
N ASN A 345 -4.65 -3.51 8.85
CA ASN A 345 -4.49 -2.23 9.55
C ASN A 345 -4.34 -1.08 8.55
N TYR A 346 -3.55 -1.27 7.49
CA TYR A 346 -3.41 -0.30 6.42
C TYR A 346 -4.74 -0.06 5.72
N ASP A 347 -5.45 -1.10 5.29
CA ASP A 347 -6.76 -0.98 4.63
C ASP A 347 -7.78 -0.20 5.49
N ALA A 348 -7.81 -0.46 6.81
CA ALA A 348 -8.68 0.28 7.73
C ALA A 348 -8.31 1.77 7.81
N ARG A 349 -7.00 2.09 7.89
CA ARG A 349 -6.48 3.47 7.94
C ARG A 349 -6.52 4.16 6.57
N MET A 350 -6.83 3.44 5.50
CA MET A 350 -6.98 4.03 4.18
C MET A 350 -8.31 4.75 3.99
N THR A 351 -9.33 4.38 4.77
CA THR A 351 -10.68 4.97 4.70
C THR A 351 -11.21 5.43 6.05
N TYR A 352 -10.58 5.07 7.18
CA TYR A 352 -11.09 5.37 8.53
C TYR A 352 -12.57 4.97 8.74
N GLY A 353 -13.02 3.97 7.99
CA GLY A 353 -14.41 3.51 7.98
C GLY A 353 -15.41 4.55 7.50
N PHE A 354 -15.00 5.56 6.71
CA PHE A 354 -15.95 6.43 6.01
C PHE A 354 -16.78 5.61 5.02
N GLU A 355 -18.05 5.97 4.84
CA GLU A 355 -18.84 5.47 3.72
C GLU A 355 -18.36 6.06 2.39
N THR A 356 -18.71 5.40 1.29
CA THR A 356 -18.48 5.96 -0.05
C THR A 356 -19.48 7.07 -0.34
N ILE A 357 -19.00 8.16 -0.94
CA ILE A 357 -19.73 9.40 -1.22
C ILE A 357 -19.85 9.69 -2.73
N ASP A 358 -19.05 9.03 -3.56
CA ASP A 358 -19.00 9.15 -5.02
C ASP A 358 -19.28 7.77 -5.68
N SER A 359 -19.42 7.76 -7.02
CA SER A 359 -19.70 6.53 -7.77
C SER A 359 -18.63 5.43 -7.55
N LYS A 360 -19.08 4.27 -7.04
CA LYS A 360 -18.25 3.06 -6.86
C LYS A 360 -17.73 2.45 -8.18
N LYS A 361 -18.19 2.96 -9.33
CA LYS A 361 -17.92 2.37 -10.66
C LYS A 361 -16.70 2.98 -11.37
N THR A 362 -16.06 4.00 -10.79
CA THR A 362 -14.89 4.64 -11.41
C THR A 362 -13.69 3.68 -11.47
N PRO A 363 -13.18 3.33 -12.67
CA PRO A 363 -12.00 2.49 -12.80
C PRO A 363 -10.81 3.08 -12.05
N MET A 364 -9.91 2.22 -11.56
CA MET A 364 -8.65 2.67 -10.98
C MET A 364 -7.86 3.49 -12.01
N SER A 365 -7.20 4.55 -11.57
CA SER A 365 -6.16 5.22 -12.35
C SER A 365 -4.88 5.19 -11.55
N VAL A 366 -3.77 4.91 -12.22
CA VAL A 366 -2.44 4.93 -11.59
C VAL A 366 -1.78 6.23 -11.99
N PRO A 367 -1.35 7.07 -11.04
CA PRO A 367 -0.66 8.33 -11.35
C PRO A 367 0.57 8.10 -12.22
N LYS A 368 0.94 9.10 -13.02
CA LYS A 368 2.17 9.01 -13.81
C LYS A 368 3.38 8.93 -12.87
N GLY A 369 4.25 7.95 -13.08
CA GLY A 369 5.49 7.78 -12.31
C GLY A 369 5.35 6.99 -11.00
N ALA A 370 4.14 6.66 -10.55
CA ALA A 370 3.93 5.87 -9.33
C ALA A 370 4.61 4.49 -9.37
N GLU A 371 4.90 3.97 -10.57
CA GLU A 371 5.63 2.71 -10.78
C GLU A 371 7.03 2.70 -10.17
N ILE A 372 7.62 3.89 -9.94
CA ILE A 372 8.93 4.01 -9.31
C ILE A 372 8.91 3.48 -7.88
N LEU A 373 7.79 3.63 -7.16
CA LEU A 373 7.64 3.20 -5.76
C LEU A 373 7.85 1.69 -5.61
N LEU A 374 7.55 0.92 -6.66
CA LEU A 374 7.67 -0.52 -6.68
C LEU A 374 8.97 -1.03 -7.34
N LYS A 375 9.84 -0.15 -7.83
CA LYS A 375 10.99 -0.53 -8.69
C LYS A 375 11.97 -1.45 -7.98
N THR A 376 12.32 -1.16 -6.73
CA THR A 376 13.30 -1.97 -5.97
C THR A 376 12.65 -3.18 -5.31
N ARG A 377 11.35 -3.13 -5.02
CA ARG A 377 10.55 -4.27 -4.56
C ARG A 377 10.36 -5.33 -5.65
N PHE A 378 10.14 -4.92 -6.90
CA PHE A 378 9.99 -5.80 -8.06
C PHE A 378 11.02 -5.48 -9.16
N PRO A 379 12.31 -5.77 -8.93
CA PRO A 379 13.38 -5.37 -9.83
C PRO A 379 13.38 -6.13 -11.17
N TYR A 380 12.68 -7.26 -11.25
CA TYR A 380 12.56 -8.10 -12.44
C TYR A 380 11.33 -7.78 -13.30
N LEU A 381 10.50 -6.82 -12.88
CA LEU A 381 9.33 -6.37 -13.64
C LEU A 381 9.65 -5.14 -14.48
N ASN A 382 8.98 -4.98 -15.61
CA ASN A 382 9.03 -3.74 -16.38
C ASN A 382 8.07 -2.67 -15.80
N VAL A 383 8.10 -1.45 -16.36
CA VAL A 383 7.27 -0.33 -15.89
C VAL A 383 5.78 -0.67 -16.01
N THR A 384 5.33 -1.20 -17.15
CA THR A 384 3.93 -1.60 -17.39
C THR A 384 3.43 -2.61 -16.36
N GLN A 385 4.25 -3.61 -16.02
CA GLN A 385 3.91 -4.63 -15.03
C GLN A 385 3.79 -4.05 -13.62
N ARG A 386 4.69 -3.14 -13.22
CA ARG A 386 4.55 -2.43 -11.93
C ARG A 386 3.30 -1.54 -11.91
N ARG A 387 2.97 -0.89 -13.01
CA ARG A 387 1.72 -0.13 -13.17
C ARG A 387 0.49 -1.04 -13.06
N GLU A 388 0.51 -2.22 -13.67
CA GLU A 388 -0.56 -3.21 -13.56
C GLU A 388 -0.76 -3.71 -12.12
N ILE A 389 0.32 -3.91 -11.35
CA ILE A 389 0.23 -4.19 -9.91
C ILE A 389 -0.55 -3.06 -9.22
N LEU A 390 -0.09 -1.81 -9.34
CA LEU A 390 -0.76 -0.67 -8.71
C LEU A 390 -2.22 -0.52 -9.13
N TYR A 391 -2.53 -0.80 -10.40
CA TYR A 391 -3.88 -0.75 -10.95
C TYR A 391 -4.78 -1.84 -10.34
N THR A 392 -4.28 -3.07 -10.26
CA THR A 392 -5.08 -4.22 -9.84
C THR A 392 -5.19 -4.39 -8.33
N THR A 393 -4.32 -3.73 -7.56
CA THR A 393 -4.36 -3.71 -6.09
C THR A 393 -5.00 -2.47 -5.51
N GLY A 394 -5.21 -1.42 -6.32
CA GLY A 394 -5.78 -0.15 -5.88
C GLY A 394 -7.11 -0.25 -5.13
N PHE A 395 -7.35 0.72 -4.25
CA PHE A 395 -8.59 0.81 -3.49
C PHE A 395 -9.80 1.06 -4.39
N LYS A 396 -10.96 0.63 -3.89
CA LYS A 396 -12.25 0.94 -4.54
C LYS A 396 -12.47 2.46 -4.55
N ALA A 397 -13.10 2.93 -5.63
CA ALA A 397 -13.52 4.32 -5.74
C ALA A 397 -14.64 4.63 -4.74
N GLY A 398 -14.86 5.91 -4.51
CA GLY A 398 -15.99 6.47 -3.80
C GLY A 398 -15.66 6.97 -2.41
N TYR A 399 -14.49 6.67 -1.83
CA TYR A 399 -14.16 7.12 -0.47
C TYR A 399 -13.66 8.57 -0.46
N PRO A 400 -13.96 9.34 0.61
CA PRO A 400 -13.44 10.70 0.76
C PRO A 400 -11.92 10.77 0.57
N ILE A 401 -11.42 11.87 0.01
CA ILE A 401 -10.00 12.12 -0.31
C ILE A 401 -9.40 11.20 -1.39
N ASN A 402 -9.86 9.96 -1.49
CA ASN A 402 -9.16 8.93 -2.28
C ASN A 402 -9.31 9.11 -3.79
N ASP A 403 -10.38 9.76 -4.29
CA ASP A 403 -10.65 9.89 -5.73
C ASP A 403 -10.02 11.14 -6.37
N ASP A 404 -8.76 11.47 -6.05
CA ASP A 404 -8.03 12.50 -6.78
C ASP A 404 -7.87 12.14 -8.27
N THR A 405 -7.69 13.15 -9.13
CA THR A 405 -7.76 12.99 -10.59
C THR A 405 -6.74 11.98 -11.13
N GLU A 406 -5.51 11.97 -10.59
CA GLU A 406 -4.46 11.06 -11.04
C GLU A 406 -4.57 9.66 -10.40
N GLY A 407 -5.13 9.57 -9.19
CA GLY A 407 -5.37 8.33 -8.45
C GLY A 407 -4.36 8.05 -7.31
N TRP A 408 -3.66 9.07 -6.80
CA TRP A 408 -2.70 8.94 -5.71
C TRP A 408 -3.33 8.37 -4.44
N GLY A 409 -4.51 8.83 -4.07
CA GLY A 409 -5.26 8.42 -2.89
C GLY A 409 -5.81 6.99 -2.96
N ARG A 410 -5.81 6.36 -4.14
CA ARG A 410 -6.26 4.98 -4.33
C ARG A 410 -5.14 3.95 -4.35
N LEU A 411 -3.88 4.35 -4.25
CA LEU A 411 -2.77 3.42 -4.23
C LEU A 411 -2.78 2.56 -2.94
N ASN A 412 -2.96 1.24 -3.08
CA ASN A 412 -2.80 0.29 -1.98
C ASN A 412 -1.39 -0.32 -2.02
N LEU A 413 -0.44 0.36 -1.40
CA LEU A 413 0.97 0.00 -1.48
C LEU A 413 1.32 -1.25 -0.65
N VAL A 414 0.63 -1.53 0.46
CA VAL A 414 0.80 -2.78 1.22
C VAL A 414 0.27 -3.99 0.46
N LYS A 415 -0.87 -3.84 -0.25
CA LYS A 415 -1.35 -4.88 -1.15
C LYS A 415 -0.48 -5.03 -2.39
N ALA A 416 0.01 -3.92 -2.95
CA ALA A 416 0.93 -3.92 -4.10
C ALA A 416 2.24 -4.65 -3.80
N ASP A 417 2.77 -4.53 -2.58
CA ASP A 417 3.94 -5.29 -2.10
C ASP A 417 3.74 -6.82 -2.18
N GLY A 418 2.49 -7.27 -2.14
CA GLY A 418 2.10 -8.68 -2.31
C GLY A 418 2.10 -9.18 -3.76
N GLY A 419 2.41 -8.35 -4.75
CA GLY A 419 2.42 -8.70 -6.17
C GLY A 419 1.12 -8.35 -6.90
N PHE A 420 0.86 -8.98 -8.05
CA PHE A 420 -0.33 -8.70 -8.87
C PHE A 420 -1.64 -8.98 -8.13
N GLY A 421 -2.66 -8.13 -8.29
CA GLY A 421 -4.03 -8.46 -7.89
C GLY A 421 -4.77 -9.24 -8.98
N LYS A 422 -4.45 -8.96 -10.24
CA LYS A 422 -4.93 -9.68 -11.43
C LYS A 422 -3.85 -9.68 -12.51
N LEU A 423 -3.87 -10.69 -13.38
CA LEU A 423 -3.19 -10.66 -14.67
C LEU A 423 -4.22 -10.28 -15.75
N LEU A 424 -4.16 -9.05 -16.21
CA LEU A 424 -5.02 -8.53 -17.28
C LEU A 424 -4.55 -8.99 -18.66
N THR A 425 -3.25 -9.26 -18.80
CA THR A 425 -2.63 -9.81 -20.02
C THR A 425 -1.81 -11.07 -19.71
N ASN A 426 -1.34 -11.74 -20.76
CA ASN A 426 -0.36 -12.82 -20.62
C ASN A 426 0.99 -12.22 -20.18
N THR A 427 1.36 -12.52 -18.93
CA THR A 427 2.47 -11.86 -18.25
C THR A 427 3.67 -12.78 -18.17
N THR A 428 4.78 -12.37 -18.81
CA THR A 428 6.08 -13.02 -18.61
C THR A 428 6.89 -12.27 -17.56
N ILE A 429 7.32 -12.96 -16.52
CA ILE A 429 8.29 -12.45 -15.55
C ILE A 429 9.65 -13.10 -15.78
N ASN A 430 10.72 -12.32 -15.64
CA ASN A 430 12.06 -12.77 -15.96
C ASN A 430 13.06 -12.44 -14.84
N MET A 431 13.21 -13.38 -13.91
CA MET A 431 14.03 -13.24 -12.70
C MET A 431 15.47 -13.70 -12.97
N LYS A 432 16.35 -12.81 -13.43
CA LYS A 432 17.74 -13.14 -13.86
C LYS A 432 18.85 -12.64 -12.94
N GLU A 433 18.59 -11.62 -12.13
CA GLU A 433 19.63 -10.84 -11.45
C GLU A 433 19.85 -11.33 -10.02
N SER A 434 20.64 -12.39 -9.87
CA SER A 434 20.87 -13.04 -8.57
C SER A 434 21.45 -12.13 -7.47
N SER A 435 22.08 -11.00 -7.85
CA SER A 435 22.58 -9.98 -6.93
C SER A 435 21.49 -9.12 -6.29
N LYS A 436 20.28 -9.08 -6.87
CA LYS A 436 19.13 -8.38 -6.26
C LYS A 436 18.28 -9.39 -5.49
N PRO A 437 18.06 -9.22 -4.17
CA PRO A 437 17.36 -10.19 -3.33
C PRO A 437 16.03 -10.69 -3.93
N TYR A 438 15.19 -9.77 -4.39
CA TYR A 438 13.89 -10.09 -4.99
C TYR A 438 13.94 -10.64 -6.43
N SER A 439 15.06 -10.50 -7.14
CA SER A 439 15.24 -11.18 -8.44
C SER A 439 15.81 -12.59 -8.24
N LYS A 440 16.45 -12.87 -7.09
CA LYS A 440 16.86 -14.22 -6.69
C LYS A 440 15.68 -15.03 -6.15
N ASN A 441 14.94 -14.48 -5.18
CA ASN A 441 13.79 -15.13 -4.55
C ASN A 441 12.69 -14.09 -4.28
N ASP A 442 11.47 -14.36 -4.68
CA ASP A 442 10.31 -13.52 -4.38
C ASP A 442 9.08 -14.34 -4.00
N ILE A 443 8.13 -13.68 -3.35
CA ILE A 443 6.85 -14.24 -2.91
C ILE A 443 5.75 -13.30 -3.40
N TRP A 444 4.77 -13.85 -4.14
CA TRP A 444 3.50 -13.19 -4.39
C TRP A 444 2.46 -13.72 -3.40
N ARG A 445 1.92 -12.79 -2.61
CA ARG A 445 1.01 -13.05 -1.48
C ARG A 445 -0.45 -12.87 -1.85
N ASN A 446 -0.73 -12.10 -2.89
CA ASN A 446 -2.09 -11.82 -3.33
C ASN A 446 -2.76 -13.05 -3.95
N ASN A 447 -4.08 -13.14 -3.78
CA ASN A 447 -4.93 -13.98 -4.62
C ASN A 447 -4.98 -13.36 -6.02
N VAL A 448 -4.21 -13.92 -6.96
CA VAL A 448 -4.06 -13.38 -8.31
C VAL A 448 -5.17 -13.94 -9.21
N GLY A 449 -6.06 -13.06 -9.66
CA GLY A 449 -7.10 -13.40 -10.64
C GLY A 449 -6.78 -12.92 -12.06
N GLY A 450 -7.82 -12.75 -12.88
CA GLY A 450 -7.71 -12.18 -14.23
C GLY A 450 -7.68 -13.24 -15.34
N GLN A 451 -7.75 -12.77 -16.58
CA GLN A 451 -7.84 -13.63 -17.77
C GLN A 451 -6.48 -13.93 -18.40
N GLY A 452 -5.43 -13.25 -17.94
CA GLY A 452 -4.05 -13.47 -18.34
C GLY A 452 -3.46 -14.76 -17.78
N SER A 453 -2.41 -15.25 -18.42
CA SER A 453 -1.57 -16.35 -17.93
C SER A 453 -0.24 -15.85 -17.36
N LEU A 454 0.40 -16.65 -16.52
CA LEU A 454 1.74 -16.40 -15.99
C LEU A 454 2.79 -17.23 -16.73
N THR A 455 3.84 -16.59 -17.24
CA THR A 455 5.06 -17.26 -17.69
C THR A 455 6.24 -16.91 -16.77
N LYS A 456 6.78 -17.91 -16.07
CA LYS A 456 7.98 -17.77 -15.24
C LYS A 456 9.24 -18.10 -16.05
N ALA A 457 10.12 -17.12 -16.21
CA ALA A 457 11.42 -17.24 -16.84
C ALA A 457 12.56 -16.74 -15.91
N GLY A 458 13.80 -16.85 -16.37
CA GLY A 458 14.99 -16.53 -15.58
C GLY A 458 15.32 -17.61 -14.54
N ASN A 459 16.48 -17.51 -13.89
CA ASN A 459 17.01 -18.51 -12.96
C ASN A 459 16.48 -18.39 -11.52
N GLY A 460 15.85 -17.26 -11.16
CA GLY A 460 15.32 -17.02 -9.81
C GLY A 460 14.12 -17.89 -9.44
N THR A 461 13.72 -17.80 -8.17
CA THR A 461 12.59 -18.52 -7.57
C THR A 461 11.43 -17.59 -7.28
N LEU A 462 10.23 -17.93 -7.73
CA LEU A 462 8.99 -17.27 -7.32
C LEU A 462 8.13 -18.25 -6.51
N SER A 463 7.63 -17.81 -5.36
CA SER A 463 6.59 -18.52 -4.60
C SER A 463 5.23 -17.84 -4.78
N LEU A 464 4.20 -18.64 -5.04
CA LEU A 464 2.80 -18.21 -5.11
C LEU A 464 2.05 -18.70 -3.87
N GLU A 465 1.73 -17.78 -2.96
CA GLU A 465 1.03 -18.08 -1.70
C GLU A 465 -0.49 -17.91 -1.78
N GLY A 466 -0.97 -17.12 -2.74
CA GLY A 466 -2.40 -16.86 -2.94
C GLY A 466 -3.18 -18.02 -3.56
N THR A 467 -4.49 -18.05 -3.32
CA THR A 467 -5.44 -18.90 -4.03
C THR A 467 -5.74 -18.23 -5.38
N ASN A 468 -5.12 -18.72 -6.44
CA ASN A 468 -5.08 -18.03 -7.73
C ASN A 468 -6.14 -18.55 -8.71
N THR A 469 -6.63 -17.66 -9.57
CA THR A 469 -7.66 -17.99 -10.58
C THR A 469 -7.32 -17.47 -11.98
N PHE A 470 -6.07 -17.07 -12.22
CA PHE A 470 -5.61 -16.66 -13.55
C PHE A 470 -5.53 -17.85 -14.52
N SER A 471 -5.57 -17.57 -15.83
CA SER A 471 -5.93 -18.55 -16.87
C SER A 471 -4.85 -19.55 -17.29
N GLY A 472 -3.77 -19.70 -16.53
CA GLY A 472 -2.75 -20.74 -16.77
C GLY A 472 -1.33 -20.34 -16.40
N THR A 473 -0.47 -21.34 -16.25
CA THR A 473 0.93 -21.20 -15.85
C THR A 473 1.87 -21.87 -16.84
N THR A 474 2.92 -21.17 -17.26
CA THR A 474 4.04 -21.73 -18.01
C THR A 474 5.35 -21.50 -17.26
N ILE A 475 6.15 -22.56 -17.08
CA ILE A 475 7.49 -22.48 -16.47
C ILE A 475 8.50 -22.73 -17.59
N LYS A 476 9.26 -21.67 -17.91
CA LYS A 476 10.35 -21.71 -18.90
C LYS A 476 11.73 -21.84 -18.24
N GLY A 477 11.88 -21.37 -17.00
CA GLY A 477 13.16 -21.39 -16.29
C GLY A 477 13.06 -21.02 -14.81
N GLY A 478 14.10 -21.39 -14.05
CA GLY A 478 14.19 -21.15 -12.61
C GLY A 478 13.20 -22.02 -11.85
N THR A 479 12.75 -21.55 -10.68
CA THR A 479 11.83 -22.31 -9.83
C THR A 479 10.51 -21.55 -9.64
N LEU A 480 9.38 -22.25 -9.76
CA LEU A 480 8.07 -21.77 -9.30
C LEU A 480 7.60 -22.66 -8.15
N ILE A 481 7.38 -22.07 -6.97
CA ILE A 481 6.88 -22.76 -5.78
C ILE A 481 5.36 -22.54 -5.67
N ALA A 482 4.60 -23.62 -5.76
CA ALA A 482 3.15 -23.62 -5.52
C ALA A 482 2.86 -23.89 -4.03
N SER A 483 2.51 -22.85 -3.27
CA SER A 483 2.39 -22.92 -1.81
C SER A 483 0.99 -23.24 -1.28
N ASN A 484 0.05 -23.57 -2.17
CA ASN A 484 -1.26 -24.12 -1.81
C ASN A 484 -1.89 -24.86 -3.02
N THR A 485 -3.05 -25.47 -2.81
CA THR A 485 -3.73 -26.32 -3.80
C THR A 485 -4.13 -25.59 -5.08
N HIS A 486 -4.34 -24.27 -5.03
CA HIS A 486 -4.81 -23.43 -6.15
C HIS A 486 -3.74 -22.42 -6.61
N ALA A 487 -2.49 -22.60 -6.21
CA ALA A 487 -1.44 -21.61 -6.47
C ALA A 487 -1.13 -21.42 -7.98
N LEU A 488 -1.40 -22.42 -8.83
CA LEU A 488 -1.05 -22.39 -10.26
C LEU A 488 -2.14 -21.80 -11.19
N GLY A 489 -3.23 -21.27 -10.62
CA GLY A 489 -4.35 -20.73 -11.37
C GLY A 489 -5.34 -21.80 -11.86
N SER A 490 -6.27 -21.40 -12.73
CA SER A 490 -7.37 -22.23 -13.23
C SER A 490 -7.10 -22.88 -14.59
N GLY A 491 -5.97 -22.55 -15.22
CA GLY A 491 -5.66 -22.99 -16.57
C GLY A 491 -4.65 -24.13 -16.68
N LYS A 492 -4.10 -24.25 -17.90
CA LYS A 492 -3.08 -25.25 -18.25
C LYS A 492 -1.78 -25.00 -17.48
N LEU A 493 -1.06 -26.08 -17.17
CA LEU A 493 0.30 -26.04 -16.65
C LEU A 493 1.27 -26.59 -17.70
N ASN A 494 2.16 -25.73 -18.21
CA ASN A 494 3.18 -26.10 -19.17
C ASN A 494 4.58 -25.97 -18.54
N LEU A 495 5.34 -27.06 -18.52
CA LEU A 495 6.73 -27.09 -18.09
C LEU A 495 7.62 -27.26 -19.32
N THR A 496 8.05 -26.16 -19.92
CA THR A 496 8.92 -26.20 -21.11
C THR A 496 10.41 -26.21 -20.74
N GLY A 497 10.73 -25.81 -19.51
CA GLY A 497 12.04 -25.84 -18.86
C GLY A 497 11.91 -25.50 -17.37
N GLY A 498 13.02 -25.38 -16.65
CA GLY A 498 13.00 -25.03 -15.22
C GLY A 498 12.36 -26.09 -14.31
N THR A 499 12.00 -25.66 -13.10
CA THR A 499 11.51 -26.54 -12.03
C THR A 499 10.19 -26.01 -11.46
N SER A 500 9.16 -26.86 -11.42
CA SER A 500 7.99 -26.65 -10.57
C SER A 500 8.22 -27.35 -9.24
N LYS A 501 8.06 -26.63 -8.13
CA LYS A 501 8.23 -27.17 -6.78
C LYS A 501 6.94 -27.06 -6.00
N LEU A 502 6.54 -28.13 -5.32
CA LEU A 502 5.40 -28.11 -4.43
C LEU A 502 5.84 -27.57 -3.06
N GLY A 503 5.29 -26.45 -2.62
CA GLY A 503 5.46 -25.94 -1.26
C GLY A 503 4.51 -26.60 -0.25
N THR A 504 3.61 -27.47 -0.71
CA THR A 504 2.59 -28.16 0.07
C THR A 504 2.43 -29.61 -0.36
N GLY A 505 1.72 -30.41 0.42
CA GLY A 505 1.49 -31.83 0.11
C GLY A 505 0.61 -32.09 -1.13
N LYS A 506 -0.12 -31.09 -1.65
CA LYS A 506 -1.02 -31.23 -2.82
C LYS A 506 -1.14 -29.93 -3.61
N VAL A 507 -1.06 -30.01 -4.93
CA VAL A 507 -1.37 -28.92 -5.86
C VAL A 507 -2.32 -29.42 -6.95
N LYS A 508 -3.35 -28.64 -7.27
CA LYS A 508 -4.32 -28.94 -8.33
C LYS A 508 -3.90 -28.24 -9.61
N VAL A 509 -3.92 -28.98 -10.72
CA VAL A 509 -3.84 -28.43 -12.08
C VAL A 509 -5.23 -28.56 -12.67
N GLN A 510 -5.95 -27.43 -12.80
CA GLN A 510 -7.33 -27.45 -13.28
C GLN A 510 -7.44 -27.65 -14.80
N GLY A 511 -6.42 -27.24 -15.56
CA GLY A 511 -6.33 -27.48 -17.01
C GLY A 511 -5.46 -28.68 -17.38
N ASN A 512 -5.02 -28.70 -18.65
CA ASN A 512 -4.09 -29.72 -19.12
C ASN A 512 -2.68 -29.54 -18.54
N TYR A 513 -1.99 -30.65 -18.31
CA TYR A 513 -0.59 -30.69 -17.92
C TYR A 513 0.28 -31.14 -19.11
N ALA A 514 1.36 -30.40 -19.37
CA ALA A 514 2.38 -30.78 -20.34
C ALA A 514 3.79 -30.52 -19.78
N GLN A 515 4.72 -31.45 -19.99
CA GLN A 515 6.11 -31.36 -19.53
C GLN A 515 7.07 -31.79 -20.64
N ASN A 516 8.06 -30.94 -20.93
CA ASN A 516 9.18 -31.27 -21.81
C ASN A 516 10.25 -32.06 -21.05
N ALA A 517 11.03 -32.87 -21.77
CA ALA A 517 12.08 -33.73 -21.19
C ALA A 517 13.15 -32.98 -20.37
N LYS A 518 13.35 -31.68 -20.61
CA LYS A 518 14.32 -30.82 -19.91
C LYS A 518 13.76 -30.10 -18.67
N ALA A 519 12.48 -30.30 -18.35
CA ALA A 519 11.83 -29.65 -17.23
C ALA A 519 11.65 -30.62 -16.06
N ASN A 520 11.64 -30.10 -14.83
CA ASN A 520 11.53 -30.90 -13.61
C ASN A 520 10.26 -30.57 -12.82
N LEU A 521 9.54 -31.60 -12.40
CA LEU A 521 8.50 -31.48 -11.37
C LEU A 521 9.04 -32.10 -10.08
N ASN A 522 9.28 -31.27 -9.07
CA ASN A 522 9.83 -31.72 -7.78
C ASN A 522 8.73 -31.66 -6.70
N PRO A 523 8.14 -32.81 -6.31
CA PRO A 523 7.32 -32.88 -5.12
C PRO A 523 8.23 -32.76 -3.89
N ASP A 524 8.28 -31.62 -3.22
CA ASP A 524 9.07 -31.49 -1.99
C ASP A 524 8.37 -32.28 -0.86
N LEU A 525 8.76 -33.55 -0.72
CA LEU A 525 8.26 -34.48 0.29
C LEU A 525 8.99 -34.25 1.62
N LYS A 526 8.54 -33.27 2.41
CA LYS A 526 8.78 -33.31 3.86
C LYS A 526 7.91 -34.37 4.58
N SER A 527 7.04 -35.10 3.88
CA SER A 527 6.28 -36.23 4.43
C SER A 527 6.55 -37.51 3.65
N LYS A 528 7.20 -38.50 4.28
CA LYS A 528 7.50 -39.84 3.74
C LYS A 528 6.27 -40.72 3.45
N CYS A 529 5.06 -40.21 3.56
CA CYS A 529 3.85 -40.92 3.16
C CYS A 529 2.88 -39.92 2.52
N ASN A 530 2.79 -39.89 1.19
CA ASN A 530 1.51 -39.77 0.49
C ASN A 530 1.68 -39.94 -1.01
N LYS A 531 0.85 -40.82 -1.56
CA LYS A 531 0.74 -41.14 -2.98
C LYS A 531 0.46 -39.87 -3.79
N PHE A 532 1.35 -39.59 -4.74
CA PHE A 532 1.18 -38.58 -5.78
C PHE A 532 -0.12 -38.85 -6.55
N LYS A 533 -1.04 -37.90 -6.57
CA LYS A 533 -2.20 -37.92 -7.49
C LYS A 533 -2.34 -36.52 -8.08
N LEU A 534 -1.97 -36.38 -9.35
CA LEU A 534 -2.50 -35.32 -10.20
C LEU A 534 -4.00 -35.58 -10.34
N TYR A 535 -4.82 -34.84 -9.60
CA TYR A 535 -6.26 -34.87 -9.80
C TYR A 535 -6.58 -33.96 -10.98
N LYS A 536 -7.09 -34.56 -12.06
CA LYS A 536 -7.79 -33.82 -13.12
C LYS A 536 -9.02 -33.11 -12.54
#